data_AF-A0A7X4EVQ4-F1
#
_entry.id   AF-A0A7X4EVQ4-F1
#
_cell.length_a   1.000
_cell.length_b   1.000
_cell.length_c   1.000
_cell.angle_alpha   90.00
_cell.angle_beta   90.00
_cell.angle_gamma   90.00
#
_symmetry.space_group_name_H-M   'P 1'
#
loop_
_entity.id
_entity.type
_entity.pdbx_description
1 polymer ?
#
loop_
_entity_poly.entity_id
_entity_poly.type
_entity_poly.pdbx_seq_one_letter_code
_entity_poly.pdbx_strand_id
1 'polypeptide(L)'
;MRDWIKVVDFHAGGGVRQIAPFMPGESFSGILDLTFGDDGSLYILEYGRGWFAGNPEAGLSRLRYVGPGNRPPVPVIELSESQGTAPLEVTATAASSSDPDGDALTYEWQLGSDVAGNGETITLHIADTGQHELVLVATDENGASARQGAPIVVGNAPPEMNIAIAGNRSFFWLEPRVLDYRVEVIDAEDGSLSDGTIDNERVDVTVDFSSTSLPHETVASRGELLAEENGCMACHQVESSLVGPSYRDVAIRYLNSDNAVRYITDKTLEVGVGVWGEVPMVPHTHIPEKDARTIASFILSLAYRDEGLLVDDDLRLEAHLRTIEQHEYLGPIPRGTYVLRADYRDRGTDVAPPIAASAELRLIPARILLGDAWDGREPPEPFTAWEVEGIRLLGTSGTVDETGNGPEPASLHIGRFDLTEIESVAVGHLTFGGESTWTIEIRRDSADGPLLGEASASFNEAARRQYLQQRIALTPNPGEADVYIAVRITAGAGGMSLIDIQFD
;
A
#
# COMPACT_ATOMS: atom_id res chain seq x y z
N MET A 1 -14.14 -18.57 -24.47
CA MET A 1 -15.29 -18.97 -25.33
C MET A 1 -15.97 -20.25 -24.83
N ARG A 2 -16.02 -20.47 -23.50
CA ARG A 2 -16.76 -21.56 -22.82
C ARG A 2 -17.21 -21.07 -21.44
N ASP A 3 -17.87 -19.91 -21.44
CA ASP A 3 -18.03 -19.05 -20.26
C ASP A 3 -19.52 -18.92 -19.87
N TRP A 4 -20.33 -19.88 -20.32
CA TRP A 4 -21.78 -19.87 -20.09
C TRP A 4 -22.35 -21.29 -20.11
N ILE A 5 -23.44 -21.47 -19.36
CA ILE A 5 -24.29 -22.66 -19.40
C ILE A 5 -25.70 -22.21 -19.77
N LYS A 6 -26.39 -23.00 -20.61
CA LYS A 6 -27.80 -22.80 -20.96
C LYS A 6 -28.60 -24.05 -20.66
N VAL A 7 -29.80 -23.85 -20.13
CA VAL A 7 -30.81 -24.90 -19.99
C VAL A 7 -31.67 -24.91 -21.24
N VAL A 8 -31.84 -26.08 -21.86
CA VAL A 8 -32.67 -26.25 -23.06
C VAL A 8 -33.84 -27.17 -22.72
N ASP A 9 -35.06 -26.63 -22.79
CA ASP A 9 -36.28 -27.40 -22.64
C ASP A 9 -36.76 -27.89 -23.99
N PHE A 10 -37.20 -29.15 -24.04
CA PHE A 10 -37.78 -29.76 -25.24
C PHE A 10 -39.26 -30.06 -25.04
N HIS A 11 -40.05 -29.94 -26.12
CA HIS A 11 -41.38 -30.52 -26.21
C HIS A 11 -41.29 -32.05 -26.27
N ALA A 12 -42.38 -32.74 -25.92
CA ALA A 12 -42.45 -34.21 -25.99
C ALA A 12 -42.15 -34.81 -27.39
N GLY A 13 -42.30 -34.01 -28.45
CA GLY A 13 -41.93 -34.37 -29.83
C GLY A 13 -40.50 -34.02 -30.25
N GLY A 14 -39.64 -33.57 -29.32
CA GLY A 14 -38.21 -33.27 -29.58
C GLY A 14 -37.90 -31.87 -30.11
N GLY A 15 -38.91 -31.03 -30.37
CA GLY A 15 -38.69 -29.62 -30.72
C GLY A 15 -38.26 -28.78 -29.50
N VAL A 16 -37.36 -27.82 -29.67
CA VAL A 16 -36.93 -26.90 -28.60
C VAL A 16 -38.12 -26.01 -28.19
N ARG A 17 -38.43 -26.01 -26.90
CA ARG A 17 -39.45 -25.17 -26.28
C ARG A 17 -38.87 -23.84 -25.80
N GLN A 18 -37.73 -23.90 -25.11
CA GLN A 18 -37.12 -22.74 -24.46
C GLN A 18 -35.62 -22.95 -24.30
N ILE A 19 -34.84 -21.88 -24.42
CA ILE A 19 -33.42 -21.83 -24.04
C ILE A 19 -33.27 -20.71 -23.02
N ALA A 20 -32.79 -21.02 -21.83
CA ALA A 20 -32.66 -20.08 -20.73
C ALA A 20 -31.21 -20.05 -20.18
N PRO A 21 -30.74 -18.90 -19.67
CA PRO A 21 -29.49 -18.85 -18.90
C PRO A 21 -29.57 -19.72 -17.65
N PHE A 22 -28.53 -20.53 -17.42
CA PHE A 22 -28.34 -21.23 -16.16
C PHE A 22 -27.58 -20.30 -15.20
N MET A 23 -28.14 -20.05 -14.01
CA MET A 23 -27.55 -19.18 -12.97
C MET A 23 -27.01 -17.84 -13.50
N PRO A 24 -27.88 -16.93 -13.97
CA PRO A 24 -27.46 -15.71 -14.66
C PRO A 24 -26.65 -14.71 -13.81
N GLY A 25 -26.58 -14.90 -12.48
CA GLY A 25 -25.75 -14.09 -11.58
C GLY A 25 -24.33 -14.64 -11.35
N GLU A 26 -24.07 -15.87 -11.79
CA GLU A 26 -22.76 -16.52 -11.64
C GLU A 26 -21.92 -16.36 -12.91
N SER A 27 -20.61 -16.25 -12.73
CA SER A 27 -19.65 -16.21 -13.83
C SER A 27 -18.94 -17.55 -13.94
N PHE A 28 -18.93 -18.12 -15.15
CA PHE A 28 -18.16 -19.32 -15.46
C PHE A 28 -16.99 -18.96 -16.37
N SER A 29 -15.85 -19.63 -16.22
CA SER A 29 -14.63 -19.34 -16.98
C SER A 29 -14.00 -20.61 -17.54
N GLY A 30 -14.08 -20.80 -18.85
CA GLY A 30 -13.37 -21.88 -19.52
C GLY A 30 -13.80 -23.28 -19.09
N ILE A 31 -15.11 -23.55 -19.05
CA ILE A 31 -15.65 -24.86 -18.65
C ILE A 31 -15.08 -25.98 -19.54
N LEU A 32 -14.50 -26.99 -18.92
CA LEU A 32 -13.95 -28.18 -19.57
C LEU A 32 -14.95 -29.31 -19.62
N ASP A 33 -15.61 -29.59 -18.49
CA ASP A 33 -16.50 -30.73 -18.34
C ASP A 33 -17.62 -30.44 -17.32
N LEU A 34 -18.74 -31.13 -17.50
CA LEU A 34 -19.94 -31.06 -16.68
C LEU A 34 -20.48 -32.47 -16.47
N THR A 35 -20.62 -32.91 -15.23
CA THR A 35 -21.22 -34.21 -14.93
C THR A 35 -22.16 -34.14 -13.74
N PHE A 36 -23.25 -34.91 -13.79
CA PHE A 36 -24.07 -35.16 -12.61
C PHE A 36 -23.48 -36.32 -11.82
N GLY A 37 -23.36 -36.15 -10.51
CA GLY A 37 -23.08 -37.25 -9.59
C GLY A 37 -24.33 -38.11 -9.35
N ASP A 38 -24.13 -39.30 -8.77
CA ASP A 38 -25.22 -40.21 -8.39
C ASP A 38 -26.20 -39.60 -7.38
N ASP A 39 -25.76 -38.55 -6.66
CA ASP A 39 -26.54 -37.77 -5.71
C ASP A 39 -27.35 -36.64 -6.36
N GLY A 40 -27.28 -36.49 -7.69
CA GLY A 40 -27.95 -35.44 -8.45
C GLY A 40 -27.26 -34.06 -8.37
N SER A 41 -26.09 -33.95 -7.72
CA SER A 41 -25.29 -32.73 -7.76
C SER A 41 -24.63 -32.56 -9.14
N LEU A 42 -24.59 -31.33 -9.65
CA LEU A 42 -23.85 -30.99 -10.87
C LEU A 42 -22.42 -30.58 -10.50
N TYR A 43 -21.43 -31.26 -11.06
CA TYR A 43 -20.02 -30.90 -10.96
C TYR A 43 -19.59 -30.18 -12.24
N ILE A 44 -18.85 -29.09 -12.08
CA ILE A 44 -18.37 -28.24 -13.17
C ILE A 44 -16.86 -28.10 -13.00
N LEU A 45 -16.10 -28.53 -14.02
CA LEU A 45 -14.66 -28.39 -14.05
C LEU A 45 -14.29 -27.19 -14.94
N GLU A 46 -13.58 -26.23 -14.38
CA GLU A 46 -13.23 -24.97 -15.02
C GLU A 46 -11.71 -24.83 -15.18
N TYR A 47 -11.27 -24.46 -16.38
CA TYR A 47 -9.85 -24.24 -16.67
C TYR A 47 -9.39 -22.83 -16.31
N GLY A 48 -10.30 -21.85 -16.29
CA GLY A 48 -9.95 -20.43 -16.24
C GLY A 48 -9.62 -19.86 -17.63
N ARG A 49 -9.10 -18.62 -17.66
CA ARG A 49 -8.92 -17.84 -18.90
C ARG A 49 -7.51 -17.89 -19.49
N GLY A 50 -6.48 -18.08 -18.66
CA GLY A 50 -5.09 -18.18 -19.08
C GLY A 50 -4.72 -19.59 -19.55
N TRP A 51 -3.90 -19.70 -20.59
CA TRP A 51 -3.36 -20.99 -21.01
C TRP A 51 -2.06 -21.28 -20.26
N PHE A 52 -1.98 -22.46 -19.65
CA PHE A 52 -0.81 -22.94 -18.91
C PHE A 52 -0.36 -22.03 -17.75
N ALA A 53 -1.30 -21.29 -17.16
CA ALA A 53 -1.08 -20.45 -15.98
C ALA A 53 -1.83 -21.03 -14.76
N GLY A 54 -1.40 -20.67 -13.55
CA GLY A 54 -2.13 -20.93 -12.32
C GLY A 54 -3.35 -20.01 -12.22
N ASN A 55 -4.39 -20.27 -13.02
CA ASN A 55 -5.56 -19.40 -13.10
C ASN A 55 -6.32 -19.38 -11.77
N PRO A 56 -6.61 -18.21 -11.19
CA PRO A 56 -7.41 -18.13 -9.96
C PRO A 56 -8.85 -18.60 -10.17
N GLU A 57 -9.35 -18.61 -11.41
CA GLU A 57 -10.68 -19.13 -11.74
C GLU A 57 -10.68 -20.63 -12.08
N ALA A 58 -9.51 -21.29 -12.09
CA ALA A 58 -9.48 -22.74 -12.27
C ALA A 58 -10.01 -23.43 -11.02
N GLY A 59 -10.99 -24.31 -11.18
CA GLY A 59 -11.65 -24.92 -10.03
C GLY A 59 -12.59 -26.06 -10.37
N LEU A 60 -12.99 -26.77 -9.32
CA LEU A 60 -14.06 -27.77 -9.35
C LEU A 60 -15.22 -27.26 -8.51
N SER A 61 -16.31 -26.88 -9.17
CA SER A 61 -17.53 -26.39 -8.53
C SER A 61 -18.54 -27.53 -8.39
N ARG A 62 -19.20 -27.65 -7.23
CA ARG A 62 -20.30 -28.61 -6.99
C ARG A 62 -21.58 -27.85 -6.67
N LEU A 63 -22.58 -27.98 -7.55
CA LEU A 63 -23.89 -27.38 -7.39
C LEU A 63 -24.88 -28.45 -6.94
N ARG A 64 -25.48 -28.22 -5.77
CA ARG A 64 -26.51 -29.10 -5.21
C ARG A 64 -27.84 -28.36 -5.16
N TYR A 65 -28.88 -28.97 -5.72
CA TYR A 65 -30.24 -28.48 -5.51
C TYR A 65 -30.71 -28.87 -4.11
N VAL A 66 -31.00 -27.89 -3.26
CA VAL A 66 -31.44 -28.09 -1.86
C VAL A 66 -32.95 -27.93 -1.67
N GLY A 67 -33.71 -27.73 -2.76
CA GLY A 67 -35.15 -27.50 -2.69
C GLY A 67 -35.53 -26.10 -2.18
N PRO A 68 -36.84 -25.83 -1.98
CA PRO A 68 -37.32 -24.58 -1.36
C PRO A 68 -37.20 -24.58 0.18
N GLY A 69 -36.29 -25.39 0.73
CA GLY A 69 -36.12 -25.58 2.18
C GLY A 69 -34.92 -24.84 2.74
N ASN A 70 -34.51 -25.26 3.94
CA ASN A 70 -33.35 -24.76 4.67
C ASN A 70 -32.04 -24.95 3.88
N ARG A 71 -31.36 -23.85 3.53
CA ARG A 71 -30.09 -23.87 2.80
C ARG A 71 -28.95 -24.03 3.82
N PRO A 72 -27.92 -24.85 3.51
CA PRO A 72 -26.82 -25.02 4.44
C PRO A 72 -26.05 -23.70 4.63
N PRO A 73 -25.44 -23.49 5.80
CA PRO A 73 -24.59 -22.34 6.07
C PRO A 73 -23.42 -22.21 5.10
N VAL A 74 -22.87 -21.00 5.00
CA VAL A 74 -21.60 -20.69 4.34
C VAL A 74 -20.56 -20.41 5.42
N PRO A 75 -19.81 -21.42 5.88
CA PRO A 75 -18.71 -21.23 6.82
C PRO A 75 -17.60 -20.40 6.17
N VAL A 76 -16.97 -19.54 6.96
CA VAL A 76 -15.76 -18.78 6.65
C VAL A 76 -14.79 -18.92 7.82
N ILE A 77 -13.55 -19.33 7.56
CA ILE A 77 -12.48 -19.39 8.56
C ILE A 77 -11.54 -18.19 8.36
N GLU A 78 -11.29 -17.45 9.44
CA GLU A 78 -10.24 -16.44 9.52
C GLU A 78 -9.23 -16.86 10.59
N LEU A 79 -7.95 -16.89 10.23
CA LEU A 79 -6.85 -17.24 11.12
C LEU A 79 -6.00 -16.01 11.41
N SER A 80 -5.56 -15.87 12.67
CA SER A 80 -4.52 -14.90 13.04
C SER A 80 -3.18 -15.18 12.35
N GLU A 81 -2.80 -16.46 12.26
CA GLU A 81 -1.62 -16.95 11.55
C GLU A 81 -1.93 -18.31 10.91
N SER A 82 -1.43 -18.54 9.69
CA SER A 82 -1.56 -19.82 8.98
C SER A 82 -0.24 -20.59 8.89
N GLN A 83 0.87 -19.97 9.32
CA GLN A 83 2.20 -20.56 9.32
C GLN A 83 3.06 -19.96 10.45
N GLY A 84 3.89 -20.77 11.09
CA GLY A 84 4.84 -20.31 12.12
C GLY A 84 5.67 -21.44 12.73
N THR A 85 6.41 -21.18 13.81
CA THR A 85 7.23 -22.19 14.52
C THR A 85 6.47 -22.89 15.65
N ALA A 86 6.90 -24.11 15.99
CA ALA A 86 6.37 -24.83 17.14
C ALA A 86 6.95 -24.29 18.48
N PRO A 87 6.13 -24.12 19.53
CA PRO A 87 4.67 -24.24 19.54
C PRO A 87 4.01 -23.00 18.91
N LEU A 88 2.99 -23.23 18.07
CA LEU A 88 2.24 -22.17 17.42
C LEU A 88 0.91 -21.92 18.15
N GLU A 89 0.61 -20.67 18.47
CA GLU A 89 -0.69 -20.25 18.99
C GLU A 89 -1.48 -19.58 17.86
N VAL A 90 -2.66 -20.12 17.54
CA VAL A 90 -3.51 -19.59 16.47
C VAL A 90 -4.90 -19.28 17.02
N THR A 91 -5.32 -18.03 16.95
CA THR A 91 -6.73 -17.66 17.07
C THR A 91 -7.44 -17.86 15.73
N ALA A 92 -8.55 -18.60 15.74
CA ALA A 92 -9.41 -18.85 14.60
C ALA A 92 -10.82 -18.32 14.87
N THR A 93 -11.43 -17.63 13.89
CA THR A 93 -12.79 -17.10 14.00
C THR A 93 -13.67 -17.43 12.80
N ALA A 94 -14.96 -17.62 13.08
CA ALA A 94 -16.04 -17.88 12.13
C ALA A 94 -16.91 -16.64 11.89
N ALA A 95 -16.49 -15.44 12.34
CA ALA A 95 -17.31 -14.23 12.34
C ALA A 95 -17.87 -13.83 10.95
N SER A 96 -17.15 -14.16 9.88
CA SER A 96 -17.59 -13.91 8.50
C SER A 96 -18.47 -15.02 7.92
N SER A 97 -18.80 -16.06 8.70
CA SER A 97 -19.74 -17.11 8.30
C SER A 97 -21.16 -16.55 8.23
N SER A 98 -21.97 -17.10 7.34
CA SER A 98 -23.35 -16.63 7.17
C SER A 98 -24.30 -17.77 6.85
N ASP A 99 -25.55 -17.61 7.26
CA ASP A 99 -26.64 -18.46 6.80
C ASP A 99 -27.44 -17.76 5.69
N PRO A 100 -27.66 -18.39 4.53
CA PRO A 100 -28.42 -17.76 3.45
C PRO A 100 -29.87 -17.41 3.79
N ASP A 101 -30.47 -18.09 4.77
CA ASP A 101 -31.83 -17.89 5.26
C ASP A 101 -31.87 -16.96 6.50
N GLY A 102 -30.70 -16.57 7.01
CA GLY A 102 -30.55 -15.66 8.15
C GLY A 102 -30.70 -16.35 9.50
N ASP A 103 -30.62 -17.68 9.52
CA ASP A 103 -30.69 -18.48 10.75
C ASP A 103 -29.43 -18.31 11.62
N ALA A 104 -29.59 -18.49 12.93
CA ALA A 104 -28.46 -18.48 13.84
C ALA A 104 -27.57 -19.71 13.64
N LEU A 105 -26.26 -19.52 13.74
CA LEU A 105 -25.27 -20.58 13.52
C LEU A 105 -24.63 -21.04 14.81
N THR A 106 -24.32 -22.34 14.86
CA THR A 106 -23.47 -22.98 15.86
C THR A 106 -22.21 -23.50 15.19
N TYR A 107 -21.08 -23.42 15.90
CA TYR A 107 -19.76 -23.70 15.34
C TYR A 107 -19.02 -24.75 16.17
N GLU A 108 -18.52 -25.77 15.48
CA GLU A 108 -17.58 -26.76 16.01
C GLU A 108 -16.29 -26.70 15.18
N TRP A 109 -15.15 -26.66 15.87
CA TRP A 109 -13.83 -26.63 15.27
C TRP A 109 -13.13 -27.97 15.51
N GLN A 110 -12.53 -28.52 14.47
CA GLN A 110 -11.80 -29.79 14.50
C GLN A 110 -10.38 -29.59 14.00
N LEU A 111 -9.39 -30.09 14.72
CA LEU A 111 -8.00 -30.12 14.26
C LEU A 111 -7.65 -31.57 13.94
N GLY A 112 -7.50 -31.88 12.64
CA GLY A 112 -7.43 -33.26 12.19
C GLY A 112 -8.72 -34.03 12.50
N SER A 113 -8.63 -35.09 13.31
CA SER A 113 -9.80 -35.89 13.73
C SER A 113 -10.41 -35.46 15.07
N ASP A 114 -9.75 -34.56 15.80
CA ASP A 114 -10.12 -34.23 17.18
C ASP A 114 -10.89 -32.92 17.23
N VAL A 115 -11.91 -32.85 18.10
CA VAL A 115 -12.64 -31.60 18.37
C VAL A 115 -11.73 -30.67 19.16
N ALA A 116 -11.38 -29.55 18.55
CA ALA A 116 -10.48 -28.55 19.11
C ALA A 116 -11.23 -27.48 19.93
N GLY A 117 -12.50 -27.21 19.61
CA GLY A 117 -13.30 -26.24 20.35
C GLY A 117 -14.69 -26.00 19.77
N ASN A 118 -15.46 -25.15 20.44
CA ASN A 118 -16.81 -24.74 20.03
C ASN A 118 -16.97 -23.24 20.20
N GLY A 119 -17.86 -22.63 19.42
CA GLY A 119 -18.14 -21.19 19.46
C GLY A 119 -17.53 -20.44 18.28
N GLU A 120 -17.89 -19.16 18.14
CA GLU A 120 -17.49 -18.33 16.99
C GLU A 120 -15.97 -18.13 16.90
N THR A 121 -15.27 -18.03 18.03
CA THR A 121 -13.82 -17.86 18.09
C THR A 121 -13.20 -18.86 19.05
N ILE A 122 -12.07 -19.46 18.66
CA ILE A 122 -11.26 -20.36 19.50
C ILE A 122 -9.77 -20.00 19.42
N THR A 123 -9.01 -20.44 20.42
CA THR A 123 -7.54 -20.40 20.41
C THR A 123 -6.99 -21.82 20.39
N LEU A 124 -6.12 -22.10 19.43
CA LEU A 124 -5.43 -23.37 19.24
C LEU A 124 -3.99 -23.25 19.74
N HIS A 125 -3.48 -24.30 20.37
CA HIS A 125 -2.06 -24.43 20.70
C HIS A 125 -1.52 -25.69 20.01
N ILE A 126 -0.71 -25.50 18.97
CA ILE A 126 -0.19 -26.59 18.13
C ILE A 126 1.28 -26.78 18.48
N ALA A 127 1.56 -27.84 19.24
CA ALA A 127 2.91 -28.11 19.75
C ALA A 127 3.82 -28.80 18.73
N ASP A 128 3.25 -29.57 17.81
CA ASP A 128 4.01 -30.41 16.89
C ASP A 128 4.20 -29.72 15.53
N THR A 129 5.42 -29.77 15.01
CA THR A 129 5.72 -29.36 13.63
C THR A 129 5.03 -30.28 12.63
N GLY A 130 4.53 -29.71 11.53
CA GLY A 130 3.85 -30.44 10.47
C GLY A 130 2.73 -29.62 9.83
N GLN A 131 2.04 -30.24 8.88
CA GLN A 131 0.82 -29.69 8.30
C GLN A 131 -0.37 -30.17 9.13
N HIS A 132 -1.20 -29.22 9.55
CA HIS A 132 -2.43 -29.45 10.30
C HIS A 132 -3.60 -28.89 9.50
N GLU A 133 -4.74 -29.58 9.54
CA GLU A 133 -5.97 -29.11 8.89
C GLU A 133 -6.97 -28.72 9.97
N LEU A 134 -7.31 -27.44 10.03
CA LEU A 134 -8.40 -26.94 10.84
C LEU A 134 -9.69 -26.99 10.03
N VAL A 135 -10.71 -27.67 10.56
CA VAL A 135 -12.03 -27.77 9.94
C VAL A 135 -13.05 -27.05 10.82
N LEU A 136 -13.75 -26.10 10.24
CA LEU A 136 -14.94 -25.49 10.81
C LEU A 136 -16.18 -26.24 10.33
N VAL A 137 -17.05 -26.61 11.25
CA VAL A 137 -18.40 -27.12 10.96
C VAL A 137 -19.40 -26.09 11.48
N ALA A 138 -20.12 -25.45 10.56
CA ALA A 138 -21.22 -24.54 10.87
C ALA A 138 -22.55 -25.28 10.70
N THR A 139 -23.43 -25.19 11.69
CA THR A 139 -24.76 -25.81 11.70
C THR A 139 -25.83 -24.79 12.05
N ASP A 140 -26.88 -24.71 11.26
CA ASP A 140 -28.05 -23.85 11.51
C ASP A 140 -29.05 -24.48 12.50
N GLU A 141 -30.03 -23.69 12.94
CA GLU A 141 -31.08 -24.12 13.89
C GLU A 141 -31.99 -25.22 13.34
N ASN A 142 -32.09 -25.31 12.02
CA ASN A 142 -32.92 -26.27 11.30
C ASN A 142 -32.17 -27.59 10.98
N GLY A 143 -30.90 -27.68 11.39
CA GLY A 143 -30.04 -28.85 11.34
C GLY A 143 -29.29 -29.07 10.03
N ALA A 144 -29.28 -28.13 9.08
CA ALA A 144 -28.34 -28.23 7.96
C ALA A 144 -26.96 -27.73 8.39
N SER A 145 -25.93 -28.36 7.81
CA SER A 145 -24.55 -28.07 8.16
C SER A 145 -23.64 -28.08 6.94
N ALA A 146 -22.60 -27.27 7.04
CA ALA A 146 -21.53 -27.18 6.06
C ALA A 146 -20.18 -27.15 6.78
N ARG A 147 -19.13 -27.50 6.05
CA ARG A 147 -17.76 -27.51 6.57
C ARG A 147 -16.80 -26.78 5.66
N GLN A 148 -15.79 -26.15 6.24
CA GLN A 148 -14.65 -25.57 5.53
C GLN A 148 -13.36 -26.00 6.20
N GLY A 149 -12.32 -26.28 5.41
CA GLY A 149 -10.97 -26.56 5.90
C GLY A 149 -10.04 -25.38 5.65
N ALA A 150 -9.09 -25.16 6.57
CA ALA A 150 -8.00 -24.22 6.44
C ALA A 150 -6.68 -24.91 6.86
N PRO A 151 -5.63 -24.90 6.02
CA PRO A 151 -4.34 -25.47 6.40
C PRO A 151 -3.61 -24.56 7.38
N ILE A 152 -2.96 -25.16 8.38
CA ILE A 152 -2.03 -24.52 9.30
C ILE A 152 -0.70 -25.27 9.21
N VAL A 153 0.38 -24.55 8.93
CA VAL A 153 1.71 -25.16 8.75
C VAL A 153 2.63 -24.75 9.89
N VAL A 154 3.11 -25.72 10.66
CA VAL A 154 4.00 -25.46 11.81
C VAL A 154 5.39 -26.00 11.51
N GLY A 155 6.41 -25.14 11.58
CA GLY A 155 7.81 -25.50 11.41
C GLY A 155 8.64 -24.57 10.52
N ASN A 156 8.19 -23.34 10.29
CA ASN A 156 8.99 -22.28 9.66
C ASN A 156 8.41 -20.92 10.07
N ALA A 157 9.24 -20.01 10.58
CA ALA A 157 8.84 -18.66 10.95
C ALA A 157 9.11 -17.67 9.80
N PRO A 158 8.34 -16.58 9.70
CA PRO A 158 8.72 -15.48 8.81
C PRO A 158 10.05 -14.84 9.29
N PRO A 159 11.00 -14.57 8.38
CA PRO A 159 12.22 -13.86 8.74
C PRO A 159 11.95 -12.46 9.29
N GLU A 160 12.66 -12.07 10.35
CA GLU A 160 12.70 -10.70 10.84
C GLU A 160 13.71 -9.90 10.02
N MET A 161 13.25 -8.80 9.40
CA MET A 161 14.10 -7.93 8.58
C MET A 161 14.06 -6.48 9.06
N ASN A 162 15.20 -5.81 9.00
CA ASN A 162 15.33 -4.38 9.27
C ASN A 162 16.35 -3.75 8.32
N ILE A 163 16.18 -2.45 8.04
CA ILE A 163 17.18 -1.63 7.38
C ILE A 163 17.67 -0.63 8.42
N ALA A 164 18.81 -0.91 9.02
CA ALA A 164 19.51 -0.01 9.93
C ALA A 164 20.19 1.10 9.13
N ILE A 165 20.14 2.33 9.65
CA ILE A 165 20.90 3.46 9.10
C ILE A 165 21.52 4.25 10.24
N ALA A 166 22.56 5.01 9.95
CA ALA A 166 23.07 6.04 10.84
C ALA A 166 22.24 7.34 10.70
N GLY A 167 21.82 7.93 11.82
CA GLY A 167 21.14 9.22 11.85
C GLY A 167 19.64 9.14 11.54
N ASN A 168 19.13 10.15 10.84
CA ASN A 168 17.71 10.38 10.64
C ASN A 168 17.05 9.43 9.62
N ARG A 169 15.94 8.80 10.02
CA ARG A 169 15.19 7.81 9.21
C ARG A 169 14.01 8.37 8.41
N SER A 170 13.73 9.66 8.49
CA SER A 170 12.56 10.26 7.85
C SER A 170 12.88 11.10 6.63
N PHE A 171 14.04 11.74 6.60
CA PHE A 171 14.29 12.83 5.66
C PHE A 171 15.46 12.61 4.71
N PHE A 172 15.33 13.17 3.51
CA PHE A 172 16.47 13.55 2.66
C PHE A 172 16.47 15.07 2.44
N TRP A 173 17.65 15.66 2.24
CA TRP A 173 17.82 17.10 2.09
C TRP A 173 18.02 17.51 0.63
N LEU A 174 17.90 18.81 0.36
CA LEU A 174 18.13 19.38 -0.97
C LEU A 174 19.56 19.14 -1.45
N GLU A 175 20.55 19.28 -0.56
CA GLU A 175 21.92 18.89 -0.85
C GLU A 175 22.04 17.35 -0.78
N PRO A 176 22.65 16.71 -1.80
CA PRO A 176 22.91 15.28 -1.77
C PRO A 176 23.71 14.85 -0.55
N ARG A 177 23.20 13.82 0.13
CA ARG A 177 23.87 13.17 1.26
C ARG A 177 24.09 11.69 0.95
N VAL A 178 25.07 11.12 1.64
CA VAL A 178 25.31 9.68 1.66
C VAL A 178 24.51 9.09 2.81
N LEU A 179 23.76 8.04 2.52
CA LEU A 179 23.02 7.23 3.47
C LEU A 179 23.84 5.96 3.74
N ASP A 180 24.46 5.88 4.91
CA ASP A 180 25.09 4.66 5.42
C ASP A 180 23.98 3.73 5.93
N TYR A 181 23.76 2.62 5.22
CA TYR A 181 22.71 1.65 5.55
C TYR A 181 23.27 0.23 5.67
N ARG A 182 22.59 -0.57 6.51
CA ARG A 182 22.85 -1.98 6.73
C ARG A 182 21.53 -2.73 6.80
N VAL A 183 21.40 -3.79 6.01
CA VAL A 183 20.30 -4.73 6.09
C VAL A 183 20.61 -5.76 7.18
N GLU A 184 19.62 -5.98 8.03
CA GLU A 184 19.64 -6.99 9.08
C GLU A 184 18.55 -8.01 8.74
N VAL A 185 18.94 -9.29 8.70
CA VAL A 185 18.01 -10.42 8.55
C VAL A 185 18.32 -11.41 9.65
N ILE A 186 17.29 -11.79 10.40
CA ILE A 186 17.32 -12.83 11.40
C ILE A 186 16.17 -13.79 11.10
N ASP A 187 16.50 -15.06 10.96
CA ASP A 187 15.57 -16.14 10.72
C ASP A 187 15.86 -17.28 11.71
N ALA A 188 14.81 -17.86 12.27
CA ALA A 188 14.95 -18.88 13.31
C ALA A 188 15.58 -20.18 12.76
N GLU A 189 15.33 -20.49 11.49
CA GLU A 189 15.75 -21.72 10.83
C GLU A 189 17.05 -21.55 10.02
N ASP A 190 17.20 -20.41 9.35
CA ASP A 190 18.31 -20.08 8.46
C ASP A 190 19.46 -19.32 9.12
N GLY A 191 19.23 -18.74 10.31
CA GLY A 191 20.20 -17.95 11.08
C GLY A 191 20.17 -16.46 10.73
N SER A 192 21.32 -15.79 10.55
CA SER A 192 21.36 -14.35 10.29
C SER A 192 22.40 -13.91 9.26
N LEU A 193 22.24 -12.69 8.74
CA LEU A 193 23.31 -12.03 7.98
C LEU A 193 24.54 -11.77 8.86
N SER A 194 24.33 -11.46 10.14
CA SER A 194 25.39 -11.00 11.05
C SER A 194 26.39 -12.09 11.44
N ASP A 195 25.94 -13.35 11.47
CA ASP A 195 26.78 -14.52 11.76
C ASP A 195 27.26 -15.27 10.50
N GLY A 196 26.78 -14.85 9.32
CA GLY A 196 27.15 -15.40 8.01
C GLY A 196 26.50 -16.74 7.64
N THR A 197 25.43 -17.15 8.33
CA THR A 197 24.62 -18.34 7.96
C THR A 197 23.63 -18.05 6.83
N ILE A 198 23.22 -16.79 6.70
CA ILE A 198 22.55 -16.25 5.51
C ILE A 198 23.60 -15.56 4.64
N ASP A 199 23.75 -16.03 3.40
CA ASP A 199 24.66 -15.41 2.42
C ASP A 199 24.08 -14.07 1.94
N ASN A 200 24.94 -13.05 1.79
CA ASN A 200 24.53 -11.71 1.35
C ASN A 200 23.80 -11.74 0.00
N GLU A 201 24.18 -12.62 -0.92
CA GLU A 201 23.59 -12.77 -2.25
C GLU A 201 22.14 -13.31 -2.23
N ARG A 202 21.64 -13.76 -1.07
CA ARG A 202 20.24 -14.17 -0.90
C ARG A 202 19.30 -13.01 -0.58
N VAL A 203 19.85 -11.84 -0.31
CA VAL A 203 19.08 -10.63 0.02
C VAL A 203 19.14 -9.69 -1.17
N ASP A 204 17.99 -9.40 -1.75
CA ASP A 204 17.88 -8.43 -2.83
C ASP A 204 17.66 -7.04 -2.22
N VAL A 205 18.53 -6.10 -2.55
CA VAL A 205 18.46 -4.73 -2.04
C VAL A 205 18.31 -3.77 -3.20
N THR A 206 17.26 -2.97 -3.14
CA THR A 206 16.89 -2.04 -4.20
C THR A 206 16.54 -0.69 -3.62
N VAL A 207 16.89 0.38 -4.34
CA VAL A 207 16.39 1.72 -4.05
C VAL A 207 15.57 2.22 -5.22
N ASP A 208 14.37 2.68 -4.89
CA ASP A 208 13.49 3.37 -5.80
C ASP A 208 13.38 4.84 -5.41
N PHE A 209 13.26 5.69 -6.43
CA PHE A 209 12.87 7.08 -6.24
C PHE A 209 11.63 7.39 -7.05
N SER A 210 10.58 7.84 -6.35
CA SER A 210 9.32 8.25 -6.97
C SER A 210 9.13 9.75 -6.85
N SER A 211 8.81 10.43 -7.96
CA SER A 211 8.56 11.87 -7.98
C SER A 211 7.21 12.28 -7.39
N THR A 212 6.33 11.33 -7.03
CA THR A 212 5.00 11.61 -6.45
C THR A 212 5.04 11.49 -4.93
N SER A 213 4.51 12.50 -4.23
CA SER A 213 4.83 12.78 -2.82
C SER A 213 4.00 12.07 -1.73
N LEU A 214 3.01 11.20 -2.02
CA LEU A 214 2.19 10.59 -0.94
C LEU A 214 1.67 9.16 -1.23
N PRO A 215 1.34 8.39 -0.18
CA PRO A 215 1.03 6.97 -0.25
C PRO A 215 -0.43 6.73 -0.68
N HIS A 216 -0.61 6.36 -1.93
CA HIS A 216 -1.56 5.30 -2.24
C HIS A 216 -0.72 4.12 -2.66
N GLU A 217 -1.16 2.89 -2.33
CA GLU A 217 -0.81 1.63 -3.03
C GLU A 217 -0.05 1.97 -4.30
N THR A 218 1.27 1.82 -4.26
CA THR A 218 2.15 2.53 -5.20
C THR A 218 1.58 2.41 -6.60
N VAL A 219 1.50 3.53 -7.33
CA VAL A 219 1.08 3.48 -8.75
C VAL A 219 1.93 2.44 -9.51
N ALA A 220 3.15 2.16 -9.02
CA ALA A 220 3.97 1.00 -9.37
C ALA A 220 3.27 -0.35 -9.09
N SER A 221 2.93 -0.69 -7.83
CA SER A 221 2.23 -1.95 -7.49
C SER A 221 0.87 -2.10 -8.18
N ARG A 222 0.08 -1.02 -8.33
CA ARG A 222 -1.20 -1.07 -9.04
C ARG A 222 -1.02 -1.17 -10.56
N GLY A 223 -0.03 -0.47 -11.12
CA GLY A 223 0.25 -0.52 -12.56
C GLY A 223 0.87 -1.84 -12.99
N GLU A 224 1.69 -2.45 -12.13
CA GLU A 224 2.23 -3.79 -12.31
C GLU A 224 1.10 -4.83 -12.29
N LEU A 225 0.24 -4.80 -11.27
CA LEU A 225 -0.91 -5.69 -11.16
C LEU A 225 -1.85 -5.55 -12.38
N LEU A 226 -2.13 -4.33 -12.82
CA LEU A 226 -2.92 -4.10 -14.04
C LEU A 226 -2.20 -4.64 -15.30
N ALA A 227 -0.88 -4.56 -15.39
CA ALA A 227 -0.13 -5.12 -16.51
C ALA A 227 -0.17 -6.67 -16.49
N GLU A 228 -0.14 -7.28 -15.32
CA GLU A 228 -0.30 -8.72 -15.12
C GLU A 228 -1.72 -9.19 -15.50
N GLU A 229 -2.75 -8.56 -14.92
CA GLU A 229 -4.17 -8.87 -15.16
C GLU A 229 -4.55 -8.74 -16.63
N ASN A 230 -3.96 -7.78 -17.35
CA ASN A 230 -4.23 -7.55 -18.76
C ASN A 230 -3.26 -8.32 -19.68
N GLY A 231 -2.50 -9.28 -19.13
CA GLY A 231 -1.70 -10.23 -19.89
C GLY A 231 -0.46 -9.65 -20.58
N CYS A 232 -0.02 -8.46 -20.17
CA CYS A 232 1.12 -7.80 -20.80
C CYS A 232 2.44 -8.56 -20.59
N MET A 233 2.53 -9.33 -19.50
CA MET A 233 3.68 -10.19 -19.17
C MET A 233 3.91 -11.35 -20.15
N ALA A 234 2.93 -11.67 -20.99
CA ALA A 234 3.10 -12.69 -22.03
C ALA A 234 4.11 -12.28 -23.12
N CYS A 235 4.36 -10.97 -23.29
CA CYS A 235 5.21 -10.42 -24.33
C CYS A 235 6.31 -9.48 -23.80
N HIS A 236 6.15 -8.94 -22.59
CA HIS A 236 7.08 -8.05 -21.93
C HIS A 236 7.50 -8.65 -20.58
N GLN A 237 8.69 -8.32 -20.11
CA GLN A 237 9.14 -8.59 -18.75
C GLN A 237 9.75 -7.30 -18.19
N VAL A 238 9.89 -7.21 -16.86
CA VAL A 238 10.45 -6.02 -16.20
C VAL A 238 11.87 -5.75 -16.71
N GLU A 239 12.74 -6.75 -16.62
CA GLU A 239 14.18 -6.61 -16.90
C GLU A 239 14.62 -7.18 -18.25
N SER A 240 13.96 -8.24 -18.74
CA SER A 240 14.36 -8.92 -19.96
C SER A 240 13.46 -8.60 -21.15
N SER A 241 14.05 -8.45 -22.33
CA SER A 241 13.28 -8.37 -23.58
C SER A 241 12.80 -9.77 -23.98
N LEU A 242 11.55 -9.88 -24.44
CA LEU A 242 10.96 -11.13 -24.91
C LEU A 242 10.45 -10.98 -26.35
N VAL A 243 9.14 -10.79 -26.54
CA VAL A 243 8.54 -10.46 -27.83
C VAL A 243 8.59 -8.94 -28.04
N GLY A 244 8.31 -8.19 -26.98
CA GLY A 244 8.53 -6.76 -26.87
C GLY A 244 9.77 -6.42 -26.03
N PRO A 245 10.16 -5.13 -25.97
CA PRO A 245 11.23 -4.66 -25.09
C PRO A 245 10.93 -4.92 -23.62
N SER A 246 11.96 -4.98 -22.78
CA SER A 246 11.75 -4.96 -21.33
C SER A 246 11.07 -3.66 -20.91
N TYR A 247 10.29 -3.68 -19.83
CA TYR A 247 9.69 -2.45 -19.32
C TYR A 247 10.76 -1.46 -18.88
N ARG A 248 11.88 -1.94 -18.34
CA ARG A 248 13.03 -1.10 -18.01
C ARG A 248 13.64 -0.42 -19.23
N ASP A 249 13.79 -1.12 -20.35
CA ASP A 249 14.29 -0.51 -21.59
C ASP A 249 13.35 0.60 -22.06
N VAL A 250 12.04 0.37 -21.97
CA VAL A 250 11.01 1.38 -22.27
C VAL A 250 11.14 2.57 -21.32
N ALA A 251 11.28 2.32 -20.02
CA ALA A 251 11.44 3.32 -18.98
C ALA A 251 12.66 4.22 -19.26
N ILE A 252 13.82 3.62 -19.48
CA ILE A 252 15.10 4.30 -19.75
C ILE A 252 15.00 5.12 -21.04
N ARG A 253 14.37 4.59 -22.09
CA ARG A 253 14.26 5.28 -23.38
C ARG A 253 13.44 6.56 -23.29
N TYR A 254 12.35 6.55 -22.52
CA TYR A 254 11.41 7.67 -22.46
C TYR A 254 11.58 8.57 -21.23
N LEU A 255 12.60 8.30 -20.41
CA LEU A 255 12.87 8.97 -19.15
C LEU A 255 12.81 10.50 -19.18
N ASN A 256 13.34 11.10 -20.25
CA ASN A 256 13.45 12.56 -20.40
C ASN A 256 12.40 13.15 -21.37
N SER A 257 11.29 12.45 -21.61
CA SER A 257 10.25 12.91 -22.54
C SER A 257 9.08 13.56 -21.78
N ASP A 258 8.82 14.84 -22.03
CA ASP A 258 7.73 15.61 -21.40
C ASP A 258 6.32 15.02 -21.62
N ASN A 259 6.17 14.11 -22.59
CA ASN A 259 4.91 13.43 -22.93
C ASN A 259 4.98 11.90 -22.77
N ALA A 260 5.94 11.36 -22.02
CA ALA A 260 6.20 9.93 -21.91
C ALA A 260 4.95 9.11 -21.51
N VAL A 261 4.26 9.53 -20.45
CA VAL A 261 3.06 8.84 -19.94
C VAL A 261 1.98 8.76 -21.02
N ARG A 262 1.68 9.89 -21.67
CA ARG A 262 0.67 9.96 -22.74
C ARG A 262 1.07 9.11 -23.93
N TYR A 263 2.33 9.22 -24.37
CA TYR A 263 2.84 8.48 -25.51
C TYR A 263 2.76 6.96 -25.28
N ILE A 264 3.15 6.47 -24.11
CA ILE A 264 3.05 5.05 -23.78
C ILE A 264 1.58 4.62 -23.65
N THR A 265 0.73 5.45 -23.03
CA THR A 265 -0.73 5.19 -22.96
C THR A 265 -1.33 5.01 -24.36
N ASP A 266 -1.03 5.93 -25.29
CA ASP A 266 -1.50 5.88 -26.67
C ASP A 266 -0.96 4.62 -27.37
N LYS A 267 0.30 4.25 -27.14
CA LYS A 267 0.90 3.02 -27.70
C LYS A 267 0.28 1.75 -27.14
N THR A 268 -0.18 1.73 -25.89
CA THR A 268 -0.88 0.58 -25.30
C THR A 268 -2.26 0.37 -25.93
N LEU A 269 -2.97 1.46 -26.21
CA LEU A 269 -4.35 1.41 -26.72
C LEU A 269 -4.44 1.31 -28.25
N GLU A 270 -3.42 1.79 -28.96
CA GLU A 270 -3.34 1.79 -30.42
C GLU A 270 -2.30 0.78 -30.95
N VAL A 271 -2.26 0.57 -32.27
CA VAL A 271 -1.24 -0.30 -32.87
C VAL A 271 0.15 0.35 -32.76
N GLY A 272 1.07 -0.30 -32.07
CA GLY A 272 2.48 0.10 -31.99
C GLY A 272 3.37 -0.77 -32.88
N VAL A 273 4.13 -0.18 -33.80
CA VAL A 273 5.15 -0.89 -34.61
C VAL A 273 6.30 0.04 -34.99
N GLY A 274 7.50 -0.51 -35.20
CA GLY A 274 8.64 0.19 -35.83
C GLY A 274 9.61 0.90 -34.88
N VAL A 275 9.26 1.10 -33.61
CA VAL A 275 10.15 1.76 -32.64
C VAL A 275 11.13 0.79 -31.97
N TRP A 276 10.65 -0.43 -31.68
CA TRP A 276 11.41 -1.47 -30.98
C TRP A 276 11.67 -2.72 -31.85
N GLY A 277 11.19 -2.72 -33.09
CA GLY A 277 11.29 -3.84 -34.01
C GLY A 277 10.15 -3.87 -35.03
N GLU A 278 10.15 -4.93 -35.85
CA GLU A 278 9.15 -5.17 -36.90
C GLU A 278 7.89 -5.89 -36.39
N VAL A 279 7.96 -6.49 -35.19
CA VAL A 279 6.82 -7.18 -34.56
C VAL A 279 5.86 -6.12 -33.97
N PRO A 280 4.60 -6.06 -34.41
CA PRO A 280 3.64 -5.09 -33.90
C PRO A 280 3.10 -5.52 -32.52
N MET A 281 2.93 -4.56 -31.61
CA MET A 281 2.16 -4.75 -30.38
C MET A 281 0.66 -4.68 -30.70
N VAL A 282 -0.09 -5.67 -30.23
CA VAL A 282 -1.55 -5.74 -30.40
C VAL A 282 -2.20 -4.61 -29.58
N PRO A 283 -3.21 -3.89 -30.12
CA PRO A 283 -3.87 -2.82 -29.40
C PRO A 283 -4.75 -3.37 -28.26
N HIS A 284 -4.62 -2.81 -27.06
CA HIS A 284 -5.36 -3.23 -25.88
C HIS A 284 -6.61 -2.37 -25.66
N THR A 285 -7.50 -2.31 -26.66
CA THR A 285 -8.70 -1.43 -26.65
C THR A 285 -9.74 -1.78 -25.57
N HIS A 286 -9.56 -2.89 -24.86
CA HIS A 286 -10.41 -3.32 -23.75
C HIS A 286 -10.00 -2.70 -22.41
N ILE A 287 -8.78 -2.15 -22.32
CA ILE A 287 -8.27 -1.49 -21.13
C ILE A 287 -8.81 -0.06 -21.10
N PRO A 288 -9.46 0.40 -20.02
CA PRO A 288 -9.84 1.79 -19.86
C PRO A 288 -8.61 2.72 -19.93
N GLU A 289 -8.74 3.90 -20.56
CA GLU A 289 -7.60 4.84 -20.71
C GLU A 289 -6.94 5.20 -19.36
N LYS A 290 -7.75 5.29 -18.30
CA LYS A 290 -7.27 5.53 -16.94
C LYS A 290 -6.29 4.45 -16.48
N ASP A 291 -6.61 3.18 -16.74
CA ASP A 291 -5.80 2.04 -16.30
C ASP A 291 -4.56 1.87 -17.20
N ALA A 292 -4.71 2.12 -18.51
CA ALA A 292 -3.57 2.17 -19.43
C ALA A 292 -2.56 3.27 -19.05
N ARG A 293 -3.05 4.41 -18.55
CA ARG A 293 -2.21 5.48 -18.01
C ARG A 293 -1.50 5.06 -16.72
N THR A 294 -2.18 4.32 -15.83
CA THR A 294 -1.57 3.76 -14.62
C THR A 294 -0.46 2.76 -14.96
N ILE A 295 -0.67 1.86 -15.93
CA ILE A 295 0.36 0.95 -16.45
C ILE A 295 1.54 1.73 -17.03
N ALA A 296 1.28 2.78 -17.83
CA ALA A 296 2.33 3.62 -18.41
C ALA A 296 3.21 4.30 -17.34
N SER A 297 2.59 4.78 -16.26
CA SER A 297 3.30 5.37 -15.12
C SER A 297 4.16 4.35 -14.37
N PHE A 298 3.67 3.11 -14.18
CA PHE A 298 4.47 2.01 -13.64
C PHE A 298 5.69 1.71 -14.53
N ILE A 299 5.50 1.56 -15.84
CA ILE A 299 6.62 1.27 -16.75
C ILE A 299 7.70 2.36 -16.60
N LEU A 300 7.31 3.63 -16.55
CA LEU A 300 8.25 4.74 -16.42
C LEU A 300 8.94 4.82 -15.05
N SER A 301 8.33 4.32 -13.98
CA SER A 301 8.98 4.32 -12.66
C SER A 301 10.18 3.37 -12.60
N LEU A 302 10.19 2.32 -13.44
CA LEU A 302 11.29 1.34 -13.52
C LEU A 302 12.62 1.93 -14.04
N ALA A 303 12.62 3.17 -14.54
CA ALA A 303 13.85 3.81 -15.02
C ALA A 303 14.82 4.20 -13.89
N TYR A 304 14.35 4.24 -12.64
CA TYR A 304 15.08 4.80 -11.50
C TYR A 304 15.37 3.78 -10.38
N ARG A 305 15.22 2.48 -10.67
CA ARG A 305 15.52 1.40 -9.72
C ARG A 305 17.00 1.03 -9.83
N ASP A 306 17.81 1.27 -8.81
CA ASP A 306 19.15 0.66 -8.76
C ASP A 306 19.02 -0.72 -8.09
N GLU A 307 19.35 -1.78 -8.82
CA GLU A 307 19.33 -3.18 -8.34
C GLU A 307 20.74 -3.69 -8.02
N GLY A 308 20.82 -4.67 -7.13
CA GLY A 308 22.08 -5.31 -6.76
C GLY A 308 22.95 -4.46 -5.84
N LEU A 309 22.31 -3.60 -5.02
CA LEU A 309 22.99 -2.94 -3.93
C LEU A 309 23.49 -3.97 -2.91
N LEU A 310 24.59 -3.66 -2.22
CA LEU A 310 25.09 -4.54 -1.17
C LEU A 310 24.17 -4.49 0.06
N VAL A 311 24.24 -5.51 0.91
CA VAL A 311 23.52 -5.51 2.20
C VAL A 311 24.07 -4.50 3.21
N ASP A 312 25.23 -3.89 2.92
CA ASP A 312 25.95 -2.92 3.74
C ASP A 312 26.75 -2.01 2.80
N ASP A 313 26.30 -0.76 2.60
CA ASP A 313 26.94 0.18 1.66
C ASP A 313 26.60 1.66 1.95
N ASP A 314 27.36 2.55 1.30
CA ASP A 314 27.17 3.99 1.29
C ASP A 314 26.31 4.42 0.08
N LEU A 315 25.01 4.63 0.28
CA LEU A 315 24.10 5.02 -0.80
C LEU A 315 24.06 6.54 -1.00
N ARG A 316 24.47 7.03 -2.16
CA ARG A 316 24.44 8.47 -2.49
C ARG A 316 23.05 8.88 -3.02
N LEU A 317 22.32 9.70 -2.25
CA LEU A 317 20.96 10.13 -2.60
C LEU A 317 20.97 11.37 -3.52
N GLU A 318 20.85 11.18 -4.84
CA GLU A 318 20.88 12.29 -5.82
C GLU A 318 19.71 12.34 -6.82
N ALA A 319 18.91 11.27 -6.94
CA ALA A 319 17.76 11.23 -7.83
C ALA A 319 16.80 12.44 -7.69
N HIS A 320 16.56 12.94 -6.48
CA HIS A 320 15.68 14.07 -6.19
C HIS A 320 16.14 15.41 -6.81
N LEU A 321 17.41 15.54 -7.20
CA LEU A 321 17.89 16.74 -7.88
C LEU A 321 17.17 16.99 -9.22
N ARG A 322 16.54 15.96 -9.79
CA ARG A 322 15.81 16.02 -11.06
C ARG A 322 14.34 16.43 -10.90
N THR A 323 13.82 16.43 -9.67
CA THR A 323 12.42 16.72 -9.33
C THR A 323 12.26 17.99 -8.50
N ILE A 324 13.29 18.84 -8.47
CA ILE A 324 13.24 20.12 -7.76
C ILE A 324 12.24 21.05 -8.47
N GLU A 325 11.19 21.42 -7.76
CA GLU A 325 10.26 22.47 -8.18
C GLU A 325 10.85 23.84 -7.83
N GLN A 326 10.90 24.73 -8.82
CA GLN A 326 11.37 26.10 -8.64
C GLN A 326 10.18 27.02 -8.42
N HIS A 327 10.03 27.54 -7.19
CA HIS A 327 9.04 28.56 -6.88
C HIS A 327 9.70 29.94 -6.77
N GLU A 328 9.08 30.94 -7.40
CA GLU A 328 9.58 32.33 -7.41
C GLU A 328 9.80 32.87 -5.99
N TYR A 329 8.89 32.56 -5.06
CA TYR A 329 8.91 33.08 -3.70
C TYR A 329 9.47 32.10 -2.66
N LEU A 330 9.30 30.80 -2.85
CA LEU A 330 9.74 29.78 -1.89
C LEU A 330 11.15 29.25 -2.20
N GLY A 331 11.67 29.49 -3.40
CA GLY A 331 12.90 28.89 -3.88
C GLY A 331 12.73 27.41 -4.26
N PRO A 332 13.83 26.63 -4.27
CA PRO A 332 13.81 25.22 -4.65
C PRO A 332 13.12 24.36 -3.60
N ILE A 333 12.22 23.49 -4.05
CA ILE A 333 11.54 22.50 -3.20
C ILE A 333 11.78 21.11 -3.79
N PRO A 334 12.56 20.24 -3.12
CA PRO A 334 12.70 18.86 -3.56
C PRO A 334 11.36 18.13 -3.41
N ARG A 335 10.99 17.35 -4.42
CA ARG A 335 9.80 16.50 -4.43
C ARG A 335 10.16 15.05 -4.58
N GLY A 336 9.27 14.18 -4.12
CA GLY A 336 9.40 12.74 -4.26
C GLY A 336 9.87 12.06 -2.99
N THR A 337 10.07 10.75 -3.10
CA THR A 337 10.30 9.87 -1.97
C THR A 337 11.31 8.81 -2.38
N TYR A 338 12.30 8.56 -1.54
CA TYR A 338 13.15 7.37 -1.67
C TYR A 338 12.52 6.21 -0.91
N VAL A 339 12.57 5.03 -1.52
CA VAL A 339 12.15 3.77 -0.91
C VAL A 339 13.31 2.81 -1.06
N LEU A 340 14.05 2.58 0.01
CA LEU A 340 15.06 1.54 0.08
C LEU A 340 14.37 0.28 0.59
N ARG A 341 14.42 -0.79 -0.19
CA ARG A 341 13.74 -2.05 0.09
C ARG A 341 14.76 -3.18 0.10
N ALA A 342 14.64 -4.05 1.09
CA ALA A 342 15.38 -5.30 1.17
C ALA A 342 14.40 -6.46 1.19
N ASP A 343 14.60 -7.46 0.35
CA ASP A 343 13.78 -8.66 0.25
C ASP A 343 14.62 -9.90 0.53
N TYR A 344 14.09 -10.79 1.36
CA TYR A 344 14.69 -12.09 1.67
C TYR A 344 13.64 -13.19 1.56
N ARG A 345 14.06 -14.33 1.04
CA ARG A 345 13.26 -15.56 1.07
C ARG A 345 14.06 -16.65 1.76
N ASP A 346 13.48 -17.18 2.83
CA ASP A 346 14.09 -18.27 3.60
C ASP A 346 14.19 -19.56 2.74
N ARG A 347 14.78 -20.61 3.31
CA ARG A 347 14.90 -21.91 2.65
C ARG A 347 13.69 -22.82 2.88
N GLY A 348 12.76 -22.44 3.76
CA GLY A 348 11.73 -23.31 4.30
C GLY A 348 12.32 -24.53 5.03
N THR A 349 11.45 -25.48 5.34
CA THR A 349 11.85 -26.76 5.97
C THR A 349 11.22 -27.95 5.25
N ASP A 350 11.54 -29.17 5.68
CA ASP A 350 10.96 -30.40 5.11
C ASP A 350 9.42 -30.45 5.23
N VAL A 351 8.84 -29.69 6.17
CA VAL A 351 7.41 -29.71 6.50
C VAL A 351 6.69 -28.41 6.14
N ALA A 352 7.43 -27.32 5.89
CA ALA A 352 6.88 -25.99 5.71
C ALA A 352 7.52 -25.26 4.51
N PRO A 353 6.71 -24.64 3.63
CA PRO A 353 7.24 -23.98 2.44
C PRO A 353 8.02 -22.70 2.80
N PRO A 354 8.90 -22.23 1.90
CA PRO A 354 9.67 -21.02 2.14
C PRO A 354 8.82 -19.75 2.21
N ILE A 355 9.14 -18.86 3.16
CA ILE A 355 8.46 -17.58 3.38
C ILE A 355 9.33 -16.44 2.84
N ALA A 356 8.69 -15.46 2.22
CA ALA A 356 9.32 -14.21 1.80
C ALA A 356 9.01 -13.11 2.82
N ALA A 357 10.02 -12.32 3.16
CA ALA A 357 9.92 -11.14 4.01
C ALA A 357 10.57 -9.94 3.32
N SER A 358 10.16 -8.74 3.73
CA SER A 358 10.68 -7.48 3.20
C SER A 358 10.84 -6.46 4.31
N ALA A 359 11.88 -5.64 4.24
CA ALA A 359 12.02 -4.43 5.03
C ALA A 359 12.05 -3.20 4.12
N GLU A 360 11.49 -2.09 4.58
CA GLU A 360 11.41 -0.83 3.83
C GLU A 360 11.87 0.34 4.70
N LEU A 361 12.71 1.21 4.13
CA LEU A 361 13.03 2.53 4.64
C LEU A 361 12.54 3.59 3.65
N ARG A 362 11.71 4.50 4.13
CA ARG A 362 11.12 5.56 3.33
C ARG A 362 11.64 6.93 3.77
N LEU A 363 12.28 7.65 2.84
CA LEU A 363 12.75 9.02 3.07
C LEU A 363 11.95 10.01 2.25
N ILE A 364 11.37 11.00 2.91
CA ILE A 364 10.65 12.12 2.29
C ILE A 364 11.51 13.39 2.32
N PRO A 365 11.15 14.47 1.61
CA PRO A 365 11.92 15.70 1.65
C PRO A 365 11.90 16.31 3.05
N ALA A 366 13.06 16.76 3.54
CA ALA A 366 13.19 17.53 4.79
C ALA A 366 12.40 18.84 4.77
N ARG A 367 11.97 19.30 3.59
CA ARG A 367 11.11 20.46 3.40
C ARG A 367 9.75 20.03 2.88
N ILE A 368 8.72 20.15 3.71
CA ILE A 368 7.37 19.69 3.44
C ILE A 368 6.46 20.90 3.21
N LEU A 369 5.68 20.89 2.12
CA LEU A 369 4.54 21.79 2.01
C LEU A 369 3.43 21.31 2.94
N LEU A 370 3.07 22.14 3.90
CA LEU A 370 2.00 21.84 4.85
C LEU A 370 0.66 21.68 4.13
N GLY A 371 0.53 22.34 2.96
CA GLY A 371 -0.51 22.15 1.95
C GLY A 371 -0.85 20.70 1.59
N ASP A 372 0.12 19.81 1.70
CA ASP A 372 0.01 18.41 1.33
C ASP A 372 -0.26 17.49 2.54
N ALA A 373 -0.23 18.02 3.77
CA ALA A 373 -0.37 17.23 5.00
C ALA A 373 -1.80 16.73 5.29
N TRP A 374 -2.80 17.10 4.48
CA TRP A 374 -4.19 16.64 4.63
C TRP A 374 -4.73 15.97 3.37
N ASP A 375 -5.58 14.96 3.56
CA ASP A 375 -6.09 14.01 2.55
C ASP A 375 -7.10 14.61 1.54
N GLY A 376 -7.19 15.93 1.46
CA GLY A 376 -8.05 16.64 0.52
C GLY A 376 -9.55 16.68 0.87
N ARG A 377 -9.96 16.25 2.08
CA ARG A 377 -11.38 16.33 2.50
C ARG A 377 -11.76 17.71 3.01
N GLU A 378 -11.13 18.18 4.09
CA GLU A 378 -11.34 19.50 4.71
C GLU A 378 -10.09 19.85 5.55
N PRO A 379 -9.69 21.14 5.62
CA PRO A 379 -8.60 21.55 6.50
C PRO A 379 -8.99 21.35 7.98
N PRO A 380 -8.04 20.98 8.86
CA PRO A 380 -8.33 20.81 10.28
C PRO A 380 -8.75 22.13 10.90
N GLU A 381 -9.84 22.15 11.68
CA GLU A 381 -10.21 23.35 12.45
C GLU A 381 -9.07 23.75 13.41
N PRO A 382 -8.80 25.05 13.61
CA PRO A 382 -9.48 26.22 13.05
C PRO A 382 -8.85 26.75 11.75
N PHE A 383 -8.07 25.93 11.03
CA PHE A 383 -7.46 26.35 9.77
C PHE A 383 -8.47 26.38 8.62
N THR A 384 -8.23 27.30 7.71
CA THR A 384 -8.90 27.41 6.42
C THR A 384 -7.86 27.23 5.32
N ALA A 385 -8.21 26.52 4.25
CA ALA A 385 -7.31 26.27 3.14
C ALA A 385 -7.66 27.11 1.91
N TRP A 386 -6.65 27.57 1.19
CA TRP A 386 -6.79 28.16 -0.15
C TRP A 386 -5.53 27.93 -0.97
N GLU A 387 -5.63 28.15 -2.28
CA GLU A 387 -4.52 27.94 -3.21
C GLU A 387 -4.03 29.25 -3.81
N VAL A 388 -2.71 29.42 -3.89
CA VAL A 388 -2.05 30.54 -4.59
C VAL A 388 -0.96 29.96 -5.46
N GLU A 389 -1.04 30.18 -6.78
CA GLU A 389 -0.04 29.73 -7.76
C GLU A 389 0.29 28.22 -7.65
N GLY A 390 -0.72 27.38 -7.40
CA GLY A 390 -0.56 25.93 -7.25
C GLY A 390 -0.12 25.47 -5.87
N ILE A 391 0.07 26.38 -4.90
CA ILE A 391 0.47 26.07 -3.53
C ILE A 391 -0.74 26.17 -2.61
N ARG A 392 -1.04 25.07 -1.90
CA ARG A 392 -2.08 25.04 -0.86
C ARG A 392 -1.53 25.62 0.45
N LEU A 393 -2.25 26.59 1.01
CA LEU A 393 -1.90 27.34 2.21
C LEU A 393 -2.92 27.05 3.31
N LEU A 394 -2.48 26.97 4.57
CA LEU A 394 -3.35 26.83 5.74
C LEU A 394 -3.35 28.10 6.57
N GLY A 395 -4.47 28.82 6.60
CA GLY A 395 -4.60 30.06 7.35
C GLY A 395 -5.48 29.96 8.59
N THR A 396 -5.05 30.63 9.65
CA THR A 396 -5.86 30.92 10.84
C THR A 396 -5.88 32.42 11.10
N SER A 397 -6.83 32.89 11.92
CA SER A 397 -6.94 34.30 12.29
C SER A 397 -7.38 34.45 13.74
N GLY A 398 -7.04 35.57 14.35
CA GLY A 398 -7.37 35.85 15.74
C GLY A 398 -7.26 37.33 16.09
N THR A 399 -7.78 37.67 17.26
CA THR A 399 -7.68 39.01 17.87
C THR A 399 -7.40 38.85 19.34
N VAL A 400 -6.43 39.60 19.85
CA VAL A 400 -6.17 39.72 21.29
C VAL A 400 -7.05 40.83 21.85
N ASP A 401 -7.84 40.50 22.87
CA ASP A 401 -8.77 41.45 23.49
C ASP A 401 -8.05 42.47 24.40
N GLU A 402 -8.81 43.44 24.93
CA GLU A 402 -8.29 44.48 25.82
C GLU A 402 -7.71 43.95 27.14
N THR A 403 -8.03 42.70 27.50
CA THR A 403 -7.50 42.01 28.68
C THR A 403 -6.24 41.19 28.38
N GLY A 404 -5.80 41.17 27.12
CA GLY A 404 -4.62 40.43 26.65
C GLY A 404 -4.91 38.97 26.31
N ASN A 405 -6.18 38.55 26.24
CA ASN A 405 -6.56 37.17 25.91
C ASN A 405 -6.82 37.04 24.41
N GLY A 406 -6.17 36.06 23.78
CA GLY A 406 -6.43 35.64 22.40
C GLY A 406 -7.22 34.31 22.34
N PRO A 407 -7.59 33.85 21.13
CA PRO A 407 -8.15 32.52 20.94
C PRO A 407 -7.15 31.40 21.34
N GLU A 408 -7.67 30.20 21.51
CA GLU A 408 -6.84 29.00 21.67
C GLU A 408 -5.90 28.81 20.47
N PRO A 409 -4.73 28.17 20.66
CA PRO A 409 -3.80 27.90 19.58
C PRO A 409 -4.44 27.08 18.47
N ALA A 410 -4.20 27.48 17.23
CA ALA A 410 -4.47 26.63 16.08
C ALA A 410 -3.33 25.61 15.98
N SER A 411 -3.65 24.32 16.07
CA SER A 411 -2.66 23.25 16.07
C SER A 411 -2.84 22.33 14.87
N LEU A 412 -1.73 22.00 14.20
CA LEU A 412 -1.68 21.16 13.01
C LEU A 412 -0.78 19.95 13.29
N HIS A 413 -1.32 18.75 13.17
CA HIS A 413 -0.53 17.53 13.09
C HIS A 413 0.11 17.45 11.69
N ILE A 414 1.44 17.38 11.61
CA ILE A 414 2.16 17.36 10.33
C ILE A 414 2.67 15.98 9.93
N GLY A 415 2.67 15.03 10.85
CA GLY A 415 3.08 13.65 10.62
C GLY A 415 4.00 13.10 11.71
N ARG A 416 4.33 11.82 11.57
CA ARG A 416 5.26 11.10 12.43
C ARG A 416 6.63 11.07 11.80
N PHE A 417 7.63 11.61 12.49
CA PHE A 417 9.00 11.73 11.99
C PHE A 417 10.01 11.31 13.05
N ASP A 418 11.13 10.76 12.60
CA ASP A 418 12.34 10.62 13.40
C ASP A 418 12.97 12.01 13.56
N LEU A 419 13.16 12.43 14.82
CA LEU A 419 13.77 13.72 15.17
C LEU A 419 15.26 13.58 15.55
N THR A 420 15.84 12.40 15.35
CA THR A 420 17.27 12.18 15.52
C THR A 420 18.05 13.14 14.63
N GLU A 421 19.01 13.85 15.25
CA GLU A 421 19.89 14.85 14.63
C GLU A 421 19.20 16.10 14.06
N ILE A 422 17.91 16.33 14.34
CA ILE A 422 17.22 17.56 13.97
C ILE A 422 17.46 18.62 15.05
N GLU A 423 18.16 19.69 14.70
CA GLU A 423 18.53 20.77 15.64
C GLU A 423 17.61 21.98 15.53
N SER A 424 17.01 22.18 14.36
CA SER A 424 16.08 23.30 14.15
C SER A 424 15.04 23.00 13.08
N VAL A 425 13.97 23.78 13.08
CA VAL A 425 13.05 23.84 11.96
C VAL A 425 12.87 25.27 11.48
N ALA A 426 12.56 25.44 10.20
CA ALA A 426 12.14 26.71 9.63
C ALA A 426 10.68 26.61 9.18
N VAL A 427 9.80 27.37 9.83
CA VAL A 427 8.37 27.42 9.49
C VAL A 427 8.12 28.61 8.57
N GLY A 428 7.80 28.31 7.32
CA GLY A 428 7.44 29.31 6.33
C GLY A 428 6.00 29.74 6.47
N HIS A 429 5.79 31.06 6.54
CA HIS A 429 4.48 31.64 6.80
C HIS A 429 4.29 32.98 6.08
N LEU A 430 3.02 33.37 5.95
CA LEU A 430 2.58 34.69 5.52
C LEU A 430 1.64 35.25 6.59
N THR A 431 1.78 36.53 6.91
CA THR A 431 0.81 37.23 7.77
C THR A 431 -0.04 38.19 6.96
N PHE A 432 -1.30 38.33 7.36
CA PHE A 432 -2.29 39.20 6.71
C PHE A 432 -3.21 39.85 7.75
N GLY A 433 -3.96 40.88 7.33
CA GLY A 433 -4.79 41.66 8.24
C GLY A 433 -4.02 42.84 8.85
N GLY A 434 -4.24 43.10 10.14
CA GLY A 434 -3.61 44.19 10.89
C GLY A 434 -2.31 43.78 11.57
N GLU A 435 -1.64 44.75 12.20
CA GLU A 435 -0.43 44.51 12.99
C GLU A 435 -0.72 43.48 14.10
N SER A 436 0.12 42.45 14.14
CA SER A 436 -0.05 41.35 15.09
C SER A 436 1.28 40.69 15.41
N THR A 437 1.36 40.02 16.56
CA THR A 437 2.47 39.14 16.91
C THR A 437 1.93 37.75 17.18
N TRP A 438 2.65 36.76 16.69
CA TRP A 438 2.30 35.35 16.77
C TRP A 438 3.45 34.57 17.41
N THR A 439 3.12 33.56 18.19
CA THR A 439 4.06 32.53 18.63
C THR A 439 3.81 31.28 17.80
N ILE A 440 4.88 30.70 17.27
CA ILE A 440 4.90 29.42 16.57
C ILE A 440 5.65 28.44 17.45
N GLU A 441 5.00 27.33 17.80
CA GLU A 441 5.50 26.29 18.69
C GLU A 441 5.57 24.96 17.93
N ILE A 442 6.64 24.21 18.19
CA ILE A 442 6.80 22.83 17.71
C ILE A 442 6.61 21.91 18.90
N ARG A 443 5.69 20.96 18.79
CA ARG A 443 5.27 20.08 19.89
C ARG A 443 5.36 18.61 19.50
N ARG A 444 5.62 17.78 20.50
CA ARG A 444 5.78 16.32 20.37
C ARG A 444 4.49 15.59 20.78
N ASP A 445 4.12 14.56 20.04
CA ASP A 445 3.08 13.54 20.30
C ASP A 445 1.63 14.06 20.36
N SER A 446 1.38 15.34 20.67
CA SER A 446 0.04 15.94 20.69
C SER A 446 0.11 17.47 20.61
N ALA A 447 -1.05 18.10 20.33
CA ALA A 447 -1.20 19.55 20.28
C ALA A 447 -0.81 20.29 21.57
N ASP A 448 -0.97 19.67 22.73
CA ASP A 448 -0.57 20.21 24.04
C ASP A 448 0.65 19.48 24.63
N GLY A 449 1.31 18.64 23.82
CA GLY A 449 2.43 17.82 24.24
C GLY A 449 3.71 18.61 24.55
N PRO A 450 4.81 17.91 24.88
CA PRO A 450 6.08 18.55 25.21
C PRO A 450 6.51 19.56 24.13
N LEU A 451 6.85 20.77 24.58
CA LEU A 451 7.39 21.82 23.72
C LEU A 451 8.82 21.45 23.30
N LEU A 452 9.05 21.36 22.00
CA LEU A 452 10.38 21.12 21.42
C LEU A 452 11.11 22.44 21.16
N GLY A 453 10.39 23.45 20.67
CA GLY A 453 10.92 24.78 20.45
C GLY A 453 9.82 25.78 20.09
N GLU A 454 10.11 27.07 20.25
CA GLU A 454 9.19 28.15 19.90
C GLU A 454 9.93 29.35 19.30
N ALA A 455 9.21 30.16 18.53
CA ALA A 455 9.66 31.49 18.14
C ALA A 455 8.49 32.46 17.96
N SER A 456 8.76 33.75 18.12
CA SER A 456 7.78 34.81 17.85
C SER A 456 7.99 35.42 16.46
N ALA A 457 6.89 35.57 15.73
CA ALA A 457 6.82 36.27 14.45
C ALA A 457 5.95 37.53 14.61
N SER A 458 6.55 38.71 14.44
CA SER A 458 5.84 39.99 14.48
C SER A 458 5.61 40.54 13.09
N PHE A 459 4.39 41.00 12.86
CA PHE A 459 3.94 41.55 11.59
C PHE A 459 3.71 43.05 11.69
N ASN A 460 4.27 43.78 10.71
CA ASN A 460 4.00 45.19 10.47
C ASN A 460 3.51 45.41 9.02
N GLU A 461 2.97 46.59 8.73
CA GLU A 461 2.41 46.90 7.41
C GLU A 461 3.41 46.72 6.24
N ALA A 462 4.72 46.86 6.50
CA ALA A 462 5.77 46.69 5.51
C ALA A 462 6.05 45.22 5.11
N ALA A 463 5.71 44.26 5.98
CA ALA A 463 5.91 42.82 5.74
C ALA A 463 4.72 42.15 5.03
N ARG A 464 3.75 42.93 4.55
CA ARG A 464 2.46 42.43 4.05
C ARG A 464 2.65 41.45 2.88
N ARG A 465 2.11 40.23 3.03
CA ARG A 465 2.17 39.14 2.04
C ARG A 465 3.59 38.77 1.58
N GLN A 466 4.59 39.01 2.43
CA GLN A 466 5.94 38.51 2.19
C GLN A 466 6.06 37.11 2.78
N TYR A 467 6.66 36.20 2.02
CA TYR A 467 7.07 34.91 2.56
C TYR A 467 8.20 35.12 3.56
N LEU A 468 8.01 34.63 4.77
CA LEU A 468 9.02 34.65 5.83
C LEU A 468 9.22 33.24 6.38
N GLN A 469 10.46 32.86 6.62
CA GLN A 469 10.80 31.64 7.35
C GLN A 469 11.20 31.99 8.78
N GLN A 470 10.39 31.52 9.74
CA GLN A 470 10.73 31.62 11.14
C GLN A 470 11.56 30.40 11.54
N ARG A 471 12.85 30.60 11.81
CA ARG A 471 13.72 29.55 12.36
C ARG A 471 13.45 29.37 13.85
N ILE A 472 13.30 28.11 14.27
CA ILE A 472 13.00 27.67 15.63
C ILE A 472 14.07 26.64 16.00
N ALA A 473 14.88 26.94 17.02
CA ALA A 473 15.80 25.96 17.58
C ALA A 473 15.00 24.92 18.37
N LEU A 474 15.32 23.64 18.20
CA LEU A 474 14.70 22.54 18.92
C LEU A 474 15.57 22.08 20.08
N THR A 475 14.93 21.72 21.17
CA THR A 475 15.57 21.01 22.27
C THR A 475 15.88 19.58 21.81
N PRO A 476 17.12 19.07 21.96
CA PRO A 476 17.47 17.73 21.51
C PRO A 476 16.53 16.67 22.07
N ASN A 477 15.84 15.96 21.18
CA ASN A 477 14.82 14.99 21.56
C ASN A 477 14.71 13.87 20.49
N PRO A 478 15.68 12.95 20.43
CA PRO A 478 15.81 11.99 19.34
C PRO A 478 14.67 10.97 19.29
N GLY A 479 14.61 10.24 18.18
CA GLY A 479 13.65 9.17 17.92
C GLY A 479 12.33 9.65 17.31
N GLU A 480 11.48 8.69 16.98
CA GLU A 480 10.19 8.95 16.34
C GLU A 480 9.20 9.65 17.25
N ALA A 481 8.46 10.60 16.67
CA ALA A 481 7.37 11.30 17.32
C ALA A 481 6.35 11.80 16.31
N ASP A 482 5.09 11.90 16.73
CA ASP A 482 4.14 12.75 16.02
C ASP A 482 4.52 14.22 16.26
N VAL A 483 4.61 15.02 15.19
CA VAL A 483 5.03 16.42 15.26
C VAL A 483 3.83 17.32 15.01
N TYR A 484 3.69 18.32 15.87
CA TYR A 484 2.63 19.32 15.80
C TYR A 484 3.22 20.72 15.66
N ILE A 485 2.61 21.54 14.81
CA ILE A 485 2.84 22.98 14.74
C ILE A 485 1.65 23.66 15.42
N ALA A 486 1.88 24.39 16.51
CA ALA A 486 0.86 25.20 17.16
C ALA A 486 1.16 26.69 16.95
N VAL A 487 0.17 27.46 16.51
CA VAL A 487 0.29 28.91 16.33
C VAL A 487 -0.73 29.66 17.17
N ARG A 488 -0.25 30.69 17.86
CA ARG A 488 -1.05 31.51 18.78
C ARG A 488 -0.80 32.99 18.51
N ILE A 489 -1.87 33.77 18.34
CA ILE A 489 -1.74 35.24 18.34
C ILE A 489 -1.53 35.74 19.77
N THR A 490 -0.51 36.56 19.99
CA THR A 490 -0.11 37.08 21.31
C THR A 490 -0.22 38.60 21.42
N ALA A 491 -0.35 39.30 20.30
CA ALA A 491 -0.72 40.72 20.28
C ALA A 491 -1.44 41.11 18.98
N GLY A 492 -2.33 42.09 19.05
CA GLY A 492 -2.98 42.70 17.89
C GLY A 492 -4.11 41.86 17.28
N ALA A 493 -4.39 42.11 16.00
CA ALA A 493 -5.47 41.45 15.26
C ALA A 493 -5.04 41.16 13.81
N GLY A 494 -5.09 39.91 13.39
CA GLY A 494 -4.61 39.50 12.07
C GLY A 494 -4.80 38.01 11.80
N GLY A 495 -4.17 37.54 10.74
CA GLY A 495 -4.11 36.13 10.38
C GLY A 495 -2.73 35.70 9.94
N MET A 496 -2.49 34.40 10.04
CA MET A 496 -1.25 33.74 9.66
C MET A 496 -1.58 32.53 8.78
N SER A 497 -0.90 32.44 7.64
CA SER A 497 -0.90 31.27 6.76
C SER A 497 0.39 30.51 6.91
N LEU A 498 0.28 29.22 7.19
CA LEU A 498 1.38 28.27 7.15
C LEU A 498 1.52 27.72 5.73
N ILE A 499 2.77 27.62 5.26
CA ILE A 499 3.09 27.18 3.90
C ILE A 499 3.89 25.89 3.94
N ASP A 500 5.03 25.93 4.60
CA ASP A 500 6.01 24.85 4.61
C ASP A 500 6.73 24.76 5.95
N ILE A 501 7.28 23.59 6.22
CA ILE A 501 8.22 23.37 7.31
C ILE A 501 9.47 22.69 6.75
N GLN A 502 10.64 23.20 7.11
CA GLN A 502 11.92 22.61 6.78
C GLN A 502 12.62 22.13 8.06
N PHE A 503 13.06 20.87 8.07
CA PHE A 503 13.86 20.25 9.12
C PHE A 503 15.35 20.37 8.78
N ASP A 504 16.15 20.92 9.69
CA ASP A 504 17.58 21.18 9.51
C ASP A 504 18.45 20.42 10.51
#